data_AF-A0A380DWG2-F1
#
_entry.id   AF-A0A380DWG2-F1
#
_cell.length_a   1.000
_cell.length_b   1.000
_cell.length_c   1.000
_cell.angle_alpha   90.00
_cell.angle_beta   90.00
_cell.angle_gamma   90.00
#
_symmetry.space_group_name_H-M   'P 1'
#
loop_
_entity.id
_entity.type
_entity.pdbx_description
1 polymer ?
#
loop_
_entity_poly.entity_id
_entity_poly.type
_entity_poly.pdbx_seq_one_letter_code
_entity_poly.pdbx_strand_id
1 'polypeptide(L)' 'MNAIELSNVNYSSDQFNLKNISFKVPQGFVTGFIGRNGAGKTTIIRLIMDLYQPQTGVY' A
#
# COMPACT_ATOMS: atom_id res chain seq x y z
N MET A 1 17.08 -7.33 -4.42
CA MET A 1 15.83 -7.56 -5.17
C MET A 1 14.66 -7.28 -4.23
N ASN A 2 13.65 -6.56 -4.68
CA ASN A 2 12.47 -6.25 -3.88
C ASN A 2 11.36 -7.26 -4.21
N ALA A 3 10.59 -7.68 -3.21
CA ALA A 3 9.41 -8.51 -3.42
C ALA A 3 8.18 -7.66 -3.81
N ILE A 4 8.11 -6.41 -3.32
CA ILE A 4 7.03 -5.45 -3.57
C ILE A 4 7.65 -4.06 -3.70
N GLU A 5 7.19 -3.24 -4.65
CA GLU A 5 7.64 -1.86 -4.84
C GLU A 5 6.49 -0.92 -5.23
N LEU A 6 6.02 -0.12 -4.27
CA LEU A 6 5.00 0.88 -4.55
C LEU A 6 5.65 2.23 -4.85
N SER A 7 5.17 2.90 -5.89
CA SER A 7 5.61 4.25 -6.25
C SER A 7 4.41 5.17 -6.52
N ASN A 8 4.32 6.23 -5.73
CA ASN A 8 3.31 7.30 -5.82
C ASN A 8 1.86 6.80 -5.86
N VAL A 9 1.57 5.74 -5.08
CA VAL A 9 0.23 5.16 -5.05
C VAL A 9 -0.73 6.08 -4.30
N ASN A 10 -1.82 6.46 -4.96
CA ASN A 10 -2.92 7.19 -4.35
C ASN A 10 -4.18 6.34 -4.43
N TYR A 11 -4.86 6.22 -3.29
CA TYR A 11 -6.12 5.47 -3.17
C TYR A 11 -7.15 6.29 -2.41
N SER A 12 -8.36 6.42 -2.94
CA SER A 12 -9.49 7.08 -2.30
C SER A 12 -10.75 6.21 -2.34
N SER A 13 -11.48 6.22 -1.24
CA SER A 13 -12.82 5.66 -1.06
C SER A 13 -13.67 6.67 -0.29
N ASP A 14 -14.98 6.44 -0.17
CA ASP A 14 -15.93 7.39 0.42
C ASP A 14 -15.55 7.93 1.81
N GLN A 15 -14.82 7.16 2.61
CA GLN A 15 -14.47 7.52 3.99
C GLN A 15 -12.96 7.58 4.27
N PHE A 16 -12.12 7.22 3.30
CA PHE A 16 -10.70 7.01 3.56
C PHE A 16 -9.81 7.29 2.35
N ASN A 17 -8.64 7.86 2.63
CA ASN A 17 -7.66 8.28 1.62
C ASN A 17 -6.24 7.85 2.01
N LEU A 18 -5.54 7.23 1.06
CA LEU A 18 -4.09 7.06 1.04
C LEU A 18 -3.52 8.02 0.01
N LYS A 19 -2.53 8.82 0.43
CA LYS A 19 -1.89 9.81 -0.43
C LYS A 19 -0.40 9.51 -0.52
N ASN A 20 0.11 9.46 -1.75
CA ASN A 20 1.53 9.29 -2.07
C ASN A 20 2.21 8.17 -1.25
N ILE A 21 1.68 6.96 -1.36
CA ILE A 21 2.29 5.78 -0.73
C ILE A 21 3.41 5.28 -1.63
N SER A 22 4.64 5.35 -1.12
CA SER A 22 5.85 4.88 -1.80
C SER A 22 6.73 4.13 -0.81
N PHE A 23 6.99 2.85 -1.07
CA PHE A 23 7.91 2.03 -0.26
C PHE A 23 8.34 0.77 -1.02
N LYS A 24 9.41 0.14 -0.52
CA LYS A 24 9.97 -1.09 -1.06
C LYS A 24 10.00 -2.15 0.04
N VAL A 25 9.58 -3.37 -0.27
CA VAL A 25 9.70 -4.52 0.63
C VAL A 25 10.82 -5.41 0.10
N PRO A 26 11.94 -5.54 0.82
CA PRO A 26 13.04 -6.41 0.41
C PRO A 26 12.62 -7.88 0.39
N GLN A 27 13.09 -8.63 -0.61
CA GLN A 27 12.86 -10.07 -0.67
C GLN A 27 13.55 -10.79 0.50
N GLY A 28 12.88 -11.79 1.08
CA GLY A 28 13.41 -12.60 2.19
C GLY A 28 13.19 -12.03 3.60
N PHE A 29 12.47 -10.91 3.72
CA PHE A 29 12.15 -10.30 5.01
C PHE A 29 10.67 -10.45 5.37
N VAL A 30 10.40 -10.68 6.65
CA VAL A 30 9.05 -10.50 7.21
C VAL A 30 8.87 -9.02 7.53
N THR A 31 7.93 -8.36 6.84
CA THR A 31 7.65 -6.93 7.00
C THR A 31 6.23 -6.74 7.52
N GLY A 32 6.06 -5.88 8.53
CA GLY A 32 4.76 -5.56 9.12
C GLY A 32 4.45 -4.06 9.05
N PHE A 33 3.21 -3.71 8.72
CA PHE A 33 2.72 -2.33 8.86
C PHE A 33 2.27 -2.07 10.29
N ILE A 34 2.77 -1.00 10.91
CA ILE A 34 2.39 -0.58 12.26
C ILE A 34 1.65 0.77 12.20
N GLY A 35 0.62 0.94 13.03
CA GLY A 35 -0.14 2.17 13.10
C GLY A 35 -1.52 1.98 13.73
N ARG A 36 -2.23 3.07 14.02
CA ARG A 36 -3.58 3.05 14.63
C ARG A 36 -4.61 2.37 13.72
N ASN A 37 -5.74 1.97 14.29
CA ASN A 37 -6.90 1.54 13.51
C ASN A 37 -7.34 2.67 12.56
N GLY A 38 -7.69 2.32 11.32
CA GLY A 38 -8.02 3.29 10.28
C GLY A 38 -6.82 3.93 9.56
N ALA A 39 -5.57 3.61 9.91
CA ALA A 39 -4.38 4.17 9.25
C ALA A 39 -4.13 3.65 7.80
N GLY A 40 -4.96 2.73 7.30
CA GLY A 40 -4.84 2.22 5.92
C GLY A 40 -4.01 0.96 5.72
N LYS A 41 -3.55 0.31 6.79
CA LYS A 41 -2.72 -0.91 6.72
C LYS A 41 -3.36 -2.02 5.86
N THR A 42 -4.60 -2.40 6.18
CA THR A 42 -5.34 -3.42 5.43
C THR A 42 -5.63 -2.97 3.99
N THR A 43 -5.88 -1.68 3.78
CA THR A 43 -6.08 -1.10 2.44
C THR A 43 -4.83 -1.24 1.58
N ILE A 44 -3.65 -0.94 2.13
CA ILE A 44 -2.35 -1.13 1.44
C ILE A 44 -2.13 -2.60 1.08
N ILE A 45 -2.40 -3.51 2.02
CA ILE A 45 -2.28 -4.96 1.74
C ILE A 45 -3.22 -5.38 0.61
N ARG A 46 -4.47 -4.87 0.58
CA ARG A 46 -5.43 -5.15 -0.51
C ARG A 46 -5.00 -4.56 -1.85
N LEU A 47 -4.37 -3.39 -1.87
CA LEU A 47 -3.78 -2.80 -3.08
C LEU A 47 -2.65 -3.69 -3.62
N ILE A 48 -1.73 -4.17 -2.76
CA ILE A 48 -0.65 -5.07 -3.16
C ILE A 48 -1.18 -6.39 -3.75
N MET A 49 -2.30 -6.88 -3.25
CA MET A 49 -2.92 -8.12 -3.72
C MET A 49 -3.83 -7.93 -4.95
N ASP A 50 -3.80 -6.76 -5.61
CA ASP A 50 -4.67 -6.37 -6.72
C ASP A 50 -6.18 -6.48 -6.43
N LEU A 51 -6.58 -6.50 -5.16
CA LEU A 51 -7.99 -6.54 -4.76
C LEU A 51 -8.65 -5.15 -4.84
N TYR A 52 -7.84 -4.10 -4.79
CA TYR A 52 -8.26 -2.72 -5.01
C TYR A 52 -7.40 -2.09 -6.10
N GLN A 53 -8.01 -1.21 -6.89
CA GLN A 53 -7.32 -0.44 -7.91
C GLN A 53 -7.01 0.97 -7.40
N PRO A 54 -5.82 1.51 -7.66
CA PRO A 54 -5.45 2.84 -7.23
C PRO A 54 -6.02 3.85 -8.22
N GLN A 55 -6.15 5.12 -7.81
CA GLN A 55 -6.38 6.17 -8.80
C GLN A 55 -5.12 6.46 -9.61
N THR A 56 -3.96 6.41 -8.97
CA THR A 56 -2.65 6.65 -9.59
C THR A 56 -1.54 5.87 -8.90
N GLY A 57 -0.40 5.72 -9.58
CA GLY A 57 0.79 5.03 -9.08
C GLY A 57 1.01 3.67 -9.74
N VAL A 58 2.10 3.00 -9.35
CA VAL A 58 2.50 1.67 -9.84
C VAL A 58 2.95 0.78 -8.68
N TYR A 59 2.84 -0.53 -8.87
CA TYR A 59 3.16 -1.60 -7.92
C TYR A 59 4.21 -2.56 -8.47
#